data_AF-A0A9D8G0Y9-F1
#
_entry.id   AF-A0A9D8G0Y9-F1
#
_cell.length_a   1.000
_cell.length_b   1.000
_cell.length_c   1.000
_cell.angle_alpha   90.00
_cell.angle_beta   90.00
_cell.angle_gamma   90.00
#
_symmetry.space_group_name_H-M   'P 1'
#
loop_
_entity.id
_entity.type
_entity.pdbx_description
1 polymer ?
#
loop_
_entity_poly.entity_id
_entity_poly.type
_entity_poly.pdbx_seq_one_letter_code
_entity_poly.pdbx_strand_id
1 'polypeptide(L)'
;DKKIADTEAIQYPPAATLGQDIGFQGYAPVGVLTLQPKKKPKGKDLGVADLFFNRLISGVRIRVEHVIAGVKRCRIVKDVLRNTKDGFSDLVMRVACALHNWRVSFRRPRFSHQSPTDYFR
;
A
#
# COMPACT_ATOMS: atom_id res chain seq x y z
N ASP A 1 -7.70 5.14 6.49
CA ASP A 1 -8.05 5.89 7.71
C ASP A 1 -7.79 4.96 8.89
N LYS A 2 -7.15 5.45 9.96
CA LYS A 2 -6.85 4.60 11.13
C LYS A 2 -8.13 4.04 11.77
N LYS A 3 -9.17 4.87 11.93
CA LYS A 3 -10.43 4.45 12.56
C LYS A 3 -11.08 3.31 11.79
N ILE A 4 -11.08 3.40 10.46
CA ILE A 4 -11.61 2.33 9.61
C ILE A 4 -10.80 1.04 9.79
N ALA A 5 -9.46 1.11 9.81
CA ALA A 5 -8.61 -0.06 10.01
C ALA A 5 -8.78 -0.70 11.39
N ASP A 6 -9.03 0.11 12.43
CA ASP A 6 -9.36 -0.37 13.77
C ASP A 6 -10.75 -1.03 13.80
N THR A 7 -11.75 -0.46 13.11
CA THR A 7 -13.11 -1.01 13.02
C THR A 7 -13.18 -2.31 12.22
N GLU A 8 -12.44 -2.44 11.12
CA GLU A 8 -12.46 -3.62 10.27
C GLU A 8 -11.74 -4.83 10.87
N ALA A 9 -10.99 -4.65 11.97
CA ALA A 9 -10.25 -5.71 12.65
C ALA A 9 -9.43 -6.60 11.68
N ILE A 10 -8.71 -5.94 10.77
CA ILE A 10 -7.95 -6.60 9.70
C ILE A 10 -6.98 -7.62 10.30
N GLN A 11 -7.07 -8.86 9.85
CA GLN A 11 -6.16 -9.93 10.25
C GLN A 11 -4.92 -9.95 9.35
N TYR A 12 -3.76 -10.06 9.99
CA TYR A 12 -2.48 -10.14 9.30
C TYR A 12 -1.84 -11.50 9.55
N PRO A 13 -1.08 -12.03 8.57
CA PRO A 13 -0.22 -13.18 8.80
C PRO A 13 0.78 -12.89 9.95
N PRO A 14 1.15 -13.90 10.76
CA PRO A 14 2.17 -13.74 11.80
C PRO A 14 3.47 -13.17 11.23
N ALA A 15 4.08 -12.23 11.95
CA ALA A 15 5.32 -11.55 11.54
C ALA A 15 5.24 -10.78 10.20
N ALA A 16 4.03 -10.45 9.73
CA ALA A 16 3.87 -9.54 8.61
C ALA A 16 4.56 -8.19 8.91
N THR A 17 5.12 -7.58 7.86
CA THR A 17 5.76 -6.26 7.96
C THR A 17 4.85 -5.21 7.35
N LEU A 18 4.44 -4.22 8.14
CA LEU A 18 3.58 -3.11 7.72
C LEU A 18 4.36 -1.80 7.66
N GLY A 19 4.46 -1.22 6.47
CA GLY A 19 4.92 0.15 6.28
C GLY A 19 3.82 1.14 6.70
N GLN A 20 4.14 2.08 7.59
CA GLN A 20 3.19 3.06 8.12
C GLN A 20 3.49 4.47 7.63
N ASP A 21 2.42 5.14 7.18
CA ASP A 21 2.41 6.58 7.02
C ASP A 21 1.99 7.27 8.32
N ILE A 22 2.22 8.59 8.41
CA ILE A 22 1.91 9.40 9.60
C ILE A 22 0.43 9.29 10.00
N GLY A 23 -0.48 9.14 9.03
CA GLY A 23 -1.92 8.99 9.28
C GLY A 23 -2.34 7.68 9.98
N PHE A 24 -1.42 6.71 10.09
CA PHE A 24 -1.63 5.44 10.79
C PHE A 24 -0.78 5.34 12.07
N GLN A 25 -0.27 6.47 12.58
CA GLN A 25 0.50 6.48 13.81
C GLN A 25 -0.31 5.91 14.99
N GLY A 26 0.29 4.97 15.70
CA GLY A 26 -0.34 4.24 16.81
C GLY A 26 -1.33 3.16 16.37
N TYR A 27 -1.36 2.77 15.09
CA TYR A 27 -1.91 1.50 14.65
C TYR A 27 -0.87 0.41 14.89
N ALA A 28 -1.14 -0.59 15.72
CA ALA A 28 -0.16 -1.63 16.04
C ALA A 28 -0.87 -2.97 16.30
N PRO A 29 -1.24 -3.69 15.23
CA PRO A 29 -1.88 -5.00 15.37
C PRO A 29 -0.91 -6.00 16.01
N VAL A 30 -1.47 -6.91 16.83
CA VAL A 30 -0.69 -7.91 17.57
C VAL A 30 0.01 -8.87 16.60
N GLY A 31 1.28 -9.16 16.84
CA GLY A 31 2.06 -10.11 16.04
C GLY A 31 2.58 -9.57 14.71
N VAL A 32 2.54 -8.25 14.50
CA VAL A 32 2.94 -7.58 13.27
C VAL A 32 4.11 -6.61 13.53
N LEU A 33 5.07 -6.57 12.61
CA LEU A 33 6.20 -5.64 12.64
C LEU A 33 5.83 -4.35 11.91
N THR A 34 5.93 -3.20 12.57
CA THR A 34 5.62 -1.90 11.96
C THR A 34 6.90 -1.14 11.58
N LEU A 35 6.95 -0.64 10.35
CA LEU A 35 8.06 0.16 9.82
C LEU A 35 7.56 1.57 9.53
N GLN A 36 8.08 2.56 10.25
CA GLN A 36 7.77 3.96 9.99
C GLN A 36 9.05 4.73 9.68
N PRO A 37 9.07 5.59 8.63
CA PRO A 37 10.19 6.48 8.39
C PRO A 37 10.46 7.38 9.59
N LYS A 38 11.71 7.48 10.00
CA LYS A 38 12.10 8.33 11.12
C LYS A 38 12.20 9.78 10.66
N LYS A 39 11.45 10.68 11.32
CA LYS A 39 11.55 12.12 11.05
C LYS A 39 12.91 12.65 11.50
N LYS A 40 13.45 13.62 10.74
CA LYS A 40 14.65 14.36 11.14
C LYS A 40 14.36 15.13 12.45
N PRO A 41 15.13 14.93 13.51
CA PRO A 41 14.99 15.72 14.74
C PRO A 41 15.28 17.20 14.48
N LYS A 42 14.60 18.10 15.19
CA LYS A 42 14.83 19.55 15.06
C LYS A 42 16.28 19.88 15.44
N GLY A 43 16.99 20.57 14.56
CA GLY A 43 18.37 21.06 14.80
C GLY A 43 19.45 19.97 14.83
N LYS A 44 19.15 18.73 14.44
CA LYS A 44 20.12 17.62 14.42
C LYS A 44 20.03 16.83 13.12
N ASP A 45 21.15 16.25 12.70
CA ASP A 45 21.16 15.37 11.55
C ASP A 45 20.58 13.99 11.87
N LEU A 46 20.04 13.37 10.83
CA LEU A 46 19.53 12.01 10.91
C LEU A 46 20.72 11.05 10.83
N GLY A 47 20.76 10.03 11.68
CA GLY A 47 21.86 9.06 11.68
C GLY A 47 22.00 8.35 10.33
N VAL A 48 23.21 7.90 9.99
CA VAL A 48 23.48 7.21 8.71
C VAL A 48 22.60 5.96 8.53
N ALA A 49 22.40 5.19 9.61
CA ALA A 49 21.51 4.03 9.60
C ALA A 49 20.04 4.43 9.34
N ASP A 50 19.55 5.46 10.04
CA ASP A 50 18.19 5.97 9.87
C ASP A 50 17.95 6.50 8.44
N LEU A 51 18.94 7.18 7.85
CA LEU A 51 18.93 7.61 6.44
C LEU A 51 18.80 6.44 5.48
N PHE A 52 19.59 5.38 5.70
CA PHE A 52 19.53 4.17 4.89
C PHE A 52 18.16 3.47 4.98
N PHE A 53 17.63 3.29 6.20
CA PHE A 53 16.29 2.73 6.40
C PHE A 53 15.20 3.57 5.76
N ASN A 54 15.25 4.90 5.93
CA ASN A 54 14.31 5.81 5.29
C ASN A 54 14.36 5.70 3.75
N ARG A 55 15.56 5.52 3.17
CA ARG A 55 15.72 5.32 1.73
C ARG A 55 15.09 4.02 1.26
N LEU A 56 15.26 2.93 2.00
CA LEU A 56 14.62 1.64 1.70
C LEU A 56 13.08 1.77 1.74
N ILE A 57 12.54 2.34 2.83
CA ILE A 57 11.10 2.54 2.98
C ILE A 57 10.56 3.42 1.85
N SER A 58 11.28 4.50 1.49
CA SER A 58 10.88 5.38 0.39
C SER A 58 10.86 4.64 -0.96
N GLY A 59 11.82 3.75 -1.22
CA GLY A 59 11.84 2.93 -2.44
C GLY A 59 10.61 2.03 -2.57
N VAL A 60 10.17 1.41 -1.47
CA VAL A 60 8.94 0.62 -1.43
C VAL A 60 7.71 1.51 -1.66
N ARG A 61 7.63 2.68 -1.00
CA ARG A 61 6.52 3.63 -1.15
C ARG A 61 6.34 4.08 -2.60
N ILE A 62 7.42 4.37 -3.33
CA ILE A 62 7.36 4.76 -4.75
C ILE A 62 6.68 3.66 -5.60
N ARG A 63 7.01 2.39 -5.36
CA ARG A 63 6.37 1.28 -6.08
C ARG A 63 4.89 1.18 -5.77
N VAL A 64 4.52 1.29 -4.49
CA VAL A 64 3.12 1.28 -4.04
C VAL A 64 2.34 2.45 -4.65
N GLU A 65 2.92 3.65 -4.66
CA GLU A 65 2.31 4.84 -5.27
C GLU A 65 2.08 4.66 -6.77
N HIS A 66 3.01 4.03 -7.51
CA HIS A 66 2.79 3.71 -8.92
C HIS A 66 1.63 2.74 -9.14
N VAL A 67 1.49 1.71 -8.29
CA VAL A 67 0.37 0.78 -8.35
C VAL A 67 -0.94 1.50 -8.05
N ILE A 68 -1.01 2.29 -6.98
CA ILE A 68 -2.19 3.08 -6.59
C ILE A 68 -2.56 4.07 -7.70
N ALA A 69 -1.59 4.79 -8.27
CA ALA A 69 -1.81 5.67 -9.41
C ALA A 69 -2.34 4.90 -10.63
N GLY A 70 -1.87 3.67 -10.80
CA GLY A 70 -2.34 2.75 -11.82
C GLY A 70 -3.79 2.31 -11.66
N VAL A 71 -4.23 2.05 -10.43
CA VAL A 71 -5.62 1.72 -10.07
C VAL A 71 -6.52 2.95 -10.23
N LYS A 72 -6.07 4.13 -9.77
CA LYS A 72 -6.77 5.41 -9.89
C LYS A 72 -7.00 5.89 -11.33
N ARG A 73 -6.46 5.19 -12.35
CA ARG A 73 -6.86 5.42 -13.75
C ARG A 73 -8.33 5.10 -13.98
N CYS A 74 -8.90 4.16 -13.21
CA CYS A 74 -10.35 4.02 -13.08
C CYS A 74 -10.86 5.25 -12.31
N ARG A 75 -11.36 6.26 -13.02
CA ARG A 75 -11.75 7.55 -12.44
C ARG A 75 -12.75 7.45 -11.30
N ILE A 76 -13.60 6.42 -11.29
CA ILE A 76 -14.52 6.12 -10.19
C ILE A 76 -13.82 5.90 -8.83
N VAL A 77 -12.54 5.49 -8.81
CA VAL A 77 -11.71 5.35 -7.60
C VAL A 77 -10.96 6.65 -7.26
N LYS A 78 -10.78 7.54 -8.24
CA LYS A 78 -10.06 8.81 -8.07
C LYS A 78 -11.00 9.94 -7.63
N ASP A 79 -12.12 10.06 -8.32
CA ASP A 79 -13.08 11.14 -8.15
C ASP A 79 -14.01 10.84 -6.95
N VAL A 80 -14.72 11.85 -6.46
CA VAL A 80 -15.61 11.69 -5.30
C VAL A 80 -16.73 10.71 -5.63
N LEU A 81 -16.75 9.56 -4.96
CA LEU A 81 -17.81 8.59 -5.06
C LEU A 81 -19.02 9.07 -4.24
N ARG A 82 -20.09 9.48 -4.93
CA ARG A 82 -21.33 9.97 -4.29
C ARG A 82 -22.33 8.86 -3.96
N ASN A 83 -22.07 7.64 -4.38
CA ASN A 83 -22.96 6.52 -4.06
C ASN A 83 -22.79 6.13 -2.58
N THR A 84 -23.90 6.08 -1.86
CA THR A 84 -23.95 5.75 -0.42
C THR A 84 -24.39 4.31 -0.15
N LYS A 85 -24.66 3.52 -1.21
CA LYS A 85 -25.01 2.10 -1.07
C LYS A 85 -23.89 1.33 -0.38
N ASP A 86 -24.26 0.60 0.66
CA ASP A 86 -23.33 -0.22 1.43
C ASP A 86 -22.60 -1.25 0.54
N GLY A 87 -21.30 -1.46 0.82
CA GLY A 87 -20.40 -2.33 0.08
C GLY A 87 -20.07 -1.91 -1.37
N PHE A 88 -20.66 -0.82 -1.89
CA PHE A 88 -20.41 -0.40 -3.26
C PHE A 88 -19.00 0.14 -3.47
N SER A 89 -18.45 0.88 -2.50
CA SER A 89 -17.06 1.36 -2.52
C SER A 89 -16.08 0.21 -2.68
N ASP A 90 -16.30 -0.89 -1.94
CA ASP A 90 -15.41 -2.04 -1.92
C ASP A 90 -15.51 -2.83 -3.22
N LEU A 91 -16.72 -2.98 -3.76
CA LEU A 91 -16.94 -3.55 -5.08
C LEU A 91 -16.20 -2.75 -6.16
N VAL A 92 -16.34 -1.42 -6.15
CA VAL A 92 -15.65 -0.52 -7.07
C VAL A 92 -14.13 -0.69 -6.97
N MET A 93 -13.59 -0.70 -5.74
CA MET A 93 -12.16 -0.89 -5.51
C MET A 93 -11.69 -2.25 -6.04
N ARG A 94 -12.43 -3.33 -5.75
CA ARG A 94 -12.12 -4.69 -6.20
C ARG A 94 -12.08 -4.80 -7.73
N VAL A 95 -13.08 -4.23 -8.40
CA VAL A 95 -13.15 -4.20 -9.88
C VAL A 95 -12.00 -3.38 -10.46
N ALA A 96 -11.69 -2.22 -9.89
CA ALA A 96 -10.59 -1.38 -10.37
C ALA A 96 -9.22 -2.06 -10.20
N CYS A 97 -8.98 -2.75 -9.08
CA CYS A 97 -7.79 -3.56 -8.86
C CYS A 97 -7.70 -4.71 -9.87
N ALA A 98 -8.81 -5.41 -10.14
CA ALA A 98 -8.86 -6.47 -11.14
C ALA A 98 -8.52 -5.95 -12.55
N LEU A 99 -9.10 -4.81 -12.95
CA LEU A 99 -8.81 -4.17 -14.24
C LEU A 99 -7.35 -3.69 -14.33
N HIS A 100 -6.78 -3.17 -13.24
CA HIS A 100 -5.37 -2.82 -13.18
C HIS A 100 -4.46 -4.04 -13.39
N ASN A 101 -4.72 -5.12 -12.65
CA ASN A 101 -3.95 -6.36 -12.75
C ASN A 101 -4.05 -6.97 -14.15
N TRP A 102 -5.25 -7.00 -14.72
CA TRP A 102 -5.49 -7.41 -16.08
C TRP A 102 -4.69 -6.55 -17.07
N ARG A 103 -4.73 -5.22 -16.95
CA ARG A 103 -3.90 -4.33 -17.79
C ARG A 103 -2.39 -4.59 -17.66
N VAL A 104 -1.90 -4.87 -16.45
CA VAL A 104 -0.46 -5.13 -16.21
C VAL A 104 -0.04 -6.45 -16.86
N SER A 105 -0.89 -7.48 -16.85
CA SER A 105 -0.55 -8.79 -17.44
C SER A 105 -0.32 -8.72 -18.95
N PHE A 106 -1.02 -7.85 -19.69
CA PHE A 106 -0.79 -7.65 -21.13
C PHE A 106 0.41 -6.74 -21.46
N ARG A 107 0.96 -6.01 -20.48
CA ARG A 107 2.14 -5.15 -20.68
C ARG A 107 3.45 -5.87 -20.41
N ARG A 108 3.42 -7.01 -19.71
CA ARG A 108 4.57 -7.90 -19.56
C ARG A 108 4.64 -8.82 -20.80
N PRO A 109 5.78 -8.90 -21.52
CA PRO A 109 5.92 -9.85 -22.61
C PRO A 109 5.62 -11.28 -22.13
N ARG A 110 4.77 -12.04 -22.84
CA ARG A 110 4.40 -13.42 -22.48
C ARG A 110 5.51 -14.45 -22.76
N PHE A 111 6.75 -14.15 -22.39
CA PHE A 111 7.90 -15.05 -22.57
C PHE A 111 8.71 -15.24 -21.28
N SER A 112 8.03 -15.30 -20.14
CA SER A 112 8.57 -15.99 -18.97
C SER A 112 7.46 -16.81 -18.34
N HIS A 113 7.69 -18.12 -18.22
CA HIS A 113 6.82 -19.03 -17.47
C HIS A 113 6.62 -18.44 -16.05
N GLN A 114 5.40 -18.03 -15.72
CA GLN A 114 5.11 -17.31 -14.47
C GLN A 114 4.84 -18.32 -13.35
N SER A 115 5.73 -18.38 -12.35
CA SER A 115 5.41 -19.01 -11.06
C SER A 115 4.60 -18.03 -10.19
N PRO A 116 3.76 -18.51 -9.26
CA PRO A 116 2.88 -17.67 -8.43
C PRO A 116 3.57 -16.59 -7.56
N THR A 117 4.90 -16.55 -7.54
CA THR A 117 5.72 -15.64 -6.72
C THR A 117 5.98 -14.27 -7.34
N ASP A 118 5.68 -14.07 -8.63
CA ASP A 118 6.08 -12.87 -9.38
C ASP A 118 5.17 -11.64 -9.19
N TYR A 119 4.15 -11.75 -8.35
CA TYR A 119 3.25 -10.65 -8.01
C TYR A 119 3.88 -9.59 -7.08
N PHE A 120 5.03 -9.90 -6.44
CA PHE A 120 5.68 -9.03 -5.46
C PHE A 120 7.06 -8.49 -5.87
N ARG A 121 7.45 -8.62 -7.15
CA ARG A 121 8.74 -8.11 -7.65
C ARG A 121 8.66 -6.75 -8.33
#